data_AF-A0A3B4WWF9-F1
#
_entry.id   AF-A0A3B4WWF9-F1
#
_cell.length_a   1.000
_cell.length_b   1.000
_cell.length_c   1.000
_cell.angle_alpha   90.00
_cell.angle_beta   90.00
_cell.angle_gamma   90.00
#
_symmetry.space_group_name_H-M   'P 1'
#
loop_
_entity.id
_entity.type
_entity.pdbx_description
1 polymer ?
#
loop_
_entity_poly.entity_id
_entity_poly.type
_entity_poly.pdbx_seq_one_letter_code
_entity_poly.pdbx_strand_id
1 'polypeptide(L)'
;MALQESPFPNDFVAGLHAVGWAFIFPCFWFLDCLIAVWKPTTLEQKKQDCFLFGLKVFFGTIIFFILFLTAAPFALLGFLLWAPLQACRRPFCYHRTTPSSPEVEIHRGFELVGKASFSFATANLCLLPDSLARFNNLGHTQHRATTVGQRIVQGVSRPHIRIFVDSPSSCGTLSPSSSILPTVNSATYGATERQPSTESPSPLYNSNENFNQQGRTGHRSAPRALFSQGLRQQDDAPVEVSSLFPANVDILCLQEVFDKRAAWKLTQALRPLFGHILYDVGVYACQPPCTCSSFKFINSGLFLASRFPVLEAQYHCFPSSSGEDALASKGLLSAKVHCLISQDFV
;
A
#
# COMPACT_ATOMS: atom_id res chain seq x y z
N MET A 1 1.91 21.66 -16.71
CA MET A 1 1.49 20.93 -17.94
C MET A 1 0.04 20.49 -17.75
N ALA A 2 -0.85 20.70 -18.72
CA ALA A 2 -2.26 20.30 -18.59
C ALA A 2 -2.37 18.77 -18.40
N LEU A 3 -3.15 18.33 -17.41
CA LEU A 3 -3.41 16.91 -17.16
C LEU A 3 -4.22 16.33 -18.31
N GLN A 4 -3.76 15.20 -18.81
CA GLN A 4 -4.39 14.52 -19.93
C GLN A 4 -4.73 13.10 -19.50
N GLU A 5 -5.92 12.65 -19.86
CA GLU A 5 -6.45 11.36 -19.42
C GLU A 5 -5.75 10.19 -20.12
N SER A 6 -5.40 10.36 -21.41
CA SER A 6 -4.71 9.34 -22.19
C SER A 6 -3.18 9.36 -21.97
N PRO A 7 -2.51 8.20 -21.91
CA PRO A 7 -1.06 8.13 -21.88
C PRO A 7 -0.40 8.48 -23.23
N PHE A 8 -1.16 8.52 -24.32
CA PHE A 8 -0.68 8.77 -25.68
C PHE A 8 -1.40 9.96 -26.33
N PRO A 9 -0.77 10.64 -27.30
CA PRO A 9 -1.34 11.82 -27.95
C PRO A 9 -2.56 11.50 -28.83
N ASN A 10 -2.67 10.29 -29.36
CA ASN A 10 -3.77 9.84 -30.20
C ASN A 10 -4.09 8.35 -29.96
N ASP A 11 -5.30 7.95 -30.33
CA ASP A 11 -5.78 6.58 -30.14
C ASP A 11 -5.06 5.57 -31.04
N PHE A 12 -4.57 6.02 -32.20
CA PHE A 12 -3.77 5.17 -33.09
C PHE A 12 -2.48 4.69 -32.42
N VAL A 13 -1.71 5.59 -31.79
CA VAL A 13 -0.49 5.22 -31.06
C VAL A 13 -0.84 4.37 -29.83
N ALA A 14 -1.96 4.68 -29.15
CA ALA A 14 -2.45 3.84 -28.06
C ALA A 14 -2.79 2.42 -28.53
N GLY A 15 -3.42 2.27 -29.69
CA GLY A 15 -3.72 0.98 -30.33
C GLY A 15 -2.45 0.23 -30.72
N LEU A 16 -1.46 0.92 -31.31
CA LEU A 16 -0.18 0.33 -31.67
C LEU A 16 0.60 -0.16 -30.44
N HIS A 17 0.54 0.62 -29.37
CA HIS A 17 1.10 0.24 -28.07
C HIS A 17 0.39 -0.99 -27.49
N ALA A 18 -0.93 -1.08 -27.61
CA ALA A 18 -1.70 -2.25 -27.18
C ALA A 18 -1.34 -3.50 -27.99
N VAL A 19 -1.14 -3.37 -29.31
CA VAL A 19 -0.67 -4.46 -30.18
C VAL A 19 0.74 -4.91 -29.78
N GLY A 20 1.66 -3.96 -29.54
CA GLY A 20 3.00 -4.28 -29.04
C GLY A 20 2.96 -5.06 -27.72
N TRP A 21 2.14 -4.61 -26.77
CA TRP A 21 1.92 -5.35 -25.52
C TRP A 21 1.24 -6.69 -25.70
N ALA A 22 0.34 -6.86 -26.67
CA ALA A 22 -0.29 -8.15 -26.95
C ALA A 22 0.74 -9.22 -27.36
N PHE A 23 1.81 -8.81 -28.04
CA PHE A 23 2.93 -9.69 -28.39
C PHE A 23 3.93 -9.89 -27.23
N ILE A 24 4.21 -8.85 -26.45
CA ILE A 24 5.17 -8.92 -25.31
C ILE A 24 4.58 -9.69 -24.12
N PHE A 25 3.30 -9.46 -23.82
CA PHE A 25 2.67 -9.91 -22.58
C PHE A 25 2.73 -11.44 -22.37
N PRO A 26 2.46 -12.29 -23.37
CA PRO A 26 2.56 -13.74 -23.19
C PRO A 26 3.94 -14.19 -22.76
N CYS A 27 5.00 -13.66 -23.40
CA CYS A 27 6.39 -13.98 -23.06
C CYS A 27 6.73 -13.54 -21.63
N PHE A 28 6.36 -12.31 -21.25
CA PHE A 28 6.51 -11.81 -19.89
C PHE A 28 5.76 -12.68 -18.86
N TRP A 29 4.53 -13.07 -19.17
CA TRP A 29 3.70 -13.92 -18.30
C TRP A 29 4.29 -15.31 -18.12
N PHE A 30 4.82 -15.93 -19.19
CA PHE A 30 5.47 -17.24 -19.09
C PHE A 30 6.76 -17.17 -18.27
N LEU A 31 7.55 -16.11 -18.42
CA LEU A 31 8.71 -15.88 -17.58
C LEU A 31 8.32 -15.69 -16.10
N ASP A 32 7.28 -14.91 -15.83
CA ASP A 32 6.73 -14.72 -14.49
C ASP A 32 6.29 -16.07 -13.87
N CYS A 33 5.54 -16.88 -14.63
CA CYS A 33 5.13 -18.21 -14.19
C CYS A 33 6.32 -19.16 -13.98
N LEU A 34 7.33 -19.13 -14.86
CA LEU A 34 8.53 -19.96 -14.77
C LEU A 34 9.27 -19.70 -13.45
N ILE A 35 9.49 -18.42 -13.11
CA ILE A 35 10.15 -18.03 -11.85
C ILE A 35 9.24 -18.36 -10.64
N ALA A 36 7.93 -18.10 -10.76
CA ALA A 36 6.97 -18.37 -9.69
C ALA A 36 6.90 -19.86 -9.30
N VAL A 37 7.04 -20.77 -10.26
CA VAL A 37 7.05 -22.22 -10.01
C VAL A 37 8.20 -22.62 -9.09
N TRP A 38 9.36 -21.96 -9.18
CA TRP A 38 10.54 -22.27 -8.37
C TRP A 38 10.46 -21.70 -6.95
N LYS A 39 9.55 -20.76 -6.72
CA LYS A 39 9.41 -20.03 -5.45
C LYS A 39 8.00 -20.19 -4.87
N PRO A 40 7.70 -21.31 -4.18
CA PRO A 40 6.43 -21.45 -3.48
C PRO A 40 6.37 -20.50 -2.28
N THR A 41 5.16 -20.08 -1.93
CA THR A 41 4.92 -19.35 -0.68
C THR A 41 4.93 -20.32 0.52
N THR A 42 5.19 -19.81 1.73
CA THR A 42 5.14 -20.61 2.98
C THR A 42 3.77 -21.26 3.18
N LEU A 43 2.69 -20.60 2.74
CA LEU A 43 1.34 -21.15 2.83
C LEU A 43 1.16 -22.35 1.88
N GLU A 44 1.68 -22.27 0.66
CA GLU A 44 1.66 -23.37 -0.31
C GLU A 44 2.53 -24.54 0.16
N GLN A 45 3.73 -24.26 0.71
CA GLN A 45 4.62 -25.29 1.26
C GLN A 45 3.97 -26.11 2.38
N LYS A 46 3.18 -25.46 3.26
CA LYS A 46 2.49 -26.15 4.37
C LYS A 46 1.34 -27.05 3.91
N LYS A 47 0.75 -26.79 2.74
CA LYS A 47 -0.44 -27.49 2.25
C LYS A 47 -0.12 -28.62 1.28
N GLN A 48 1.10 -28.67 0.75
CA GLN A 48 1.41 -29.50 -0.41
C GLN A 48 2.42 -30.60 -0.08
N ASP A 49 2.12 -31.82 -0.50
CA ASP A 49 3.02 -32.96 -0.33
C ASP A 49 4.34 -32.75 -1.11
N CYS A 50 5.47 -33.11 -0.50
CA CYS A 50 6.80 -32.89 -1.06
C CYS A 50 6.97 -33.49 -2.48
N PHE A 51 6.39 -34.67 -2.73
CA PHE A 51 6.46 -35.34 -4.02
C PHE A 51 5.65 -34.61 -5.11
N LEU A 52 4.39 -34.24 -4.81
CA LEU A 52 3.54 -33.50 -5.73
C LEU A 52 4.10 -32.11 -6.04
N PHE A 53 4.77 -31.50 -5.06
CA PHE A 53 5.47 -30.24 -5.25
C PHE A 53 6.63 -30.39 -6.25
N GLY A 54 7.52 -31.37 -6.05
CA GLY A 54 8.64 -31.61 -6.97
C GLY A 54 8.18 -31.90 -8.41
N LEU A 55 7.12 -32.70 -8.56
CA LEU A 55 6.54 -33.02 -9.87
C LEU A 55 5.96 -31.78 -10.57
N LYS A 56 5.25 -30.93 -9.81
CA LYS A 56 4.71 -29.66 -10.30
C LYS A 56 5.82 -28.71 -10.73
N VAL A 57 6.91 -28.63 -9.97
CA VAL A 57 8.08 -27.81 -10.33
C VAL A 57 8.71 -28.31 -11.61
N PHE A 58 8.93 -29.62 -11.74
CA PHE A 58 9.55 -30.23 -12.91
C PHE A 58 8.75 -30.00 -14.19
N PHE A 59 7.48 -30.43 -14.22
CA PHE A 59 6.64 -30.25 -15.40
C PHE A 59 6.32 -28.78 -15.67
N GLY A 60 6.06 -27.98 -14.62
CA GLY A 60 5.81 -26.55 -14.76
C GLY A 60 6.99 -25.84 -15.39
N THR A 61 8.21 -26.14 -14.95
CA THR A 61 9.44 -25.57 -15.52
C THR A 61 9.58 -25.90 -17.00
N ILE A 62 9.42 -27.18 -17.38
CA ILE A 62 9.54 -27.61 -18.77
C ILE A 62 8.49 -26.93 -19.65
N ILE A 63 7.23 -26.94 -19.22
CA ILE A 63 6.11 -26.36 -19.97
C ILE A 63 6.30 -24.85 -20.15
N PHE A 64 6.52 -24.10 -19.06
CA PHE A 64 6.67 -22.65 -19.14
C PHE A 64 7.95 -22.22 -19.85
N PHE A 65 9.03 -23.00 -19.76
CA PHE A 65 10.26 -22.74 -20.51
C PHE A 65 10.05 -22.90 -22.02
N ILE A 66 9.38 -23.97 -22.47
CA ILE A 66 9.04 -24.15 -23.88
C ILE A 66 8.13 -23.01 -24.36
N LEU A 67 7.09 -22.68 -23.60
CA LEU A 67 6.18 -21.57 -23.93
C LEU A 67 6.89 -20.21 -23.98
N PHE A 68 7.86 -19.98 -23.10
CA PHE A 68 8.70 -18.79 -23.12
C PHE A 68 9.54 -18.73 -24.41
N LEU A 69 10.21 -19.82 -24.78
CA LEU A 69 11.02 -19.89 -25.99
C LEU A 69 10.19 -19.69 -27.27
N THR A 70 8.97 -20.24 -27.33
CA THR A 70 8.08 -20.05 -28.49
C THR A 70 7.52 -18.63 -28.56
N ALA A 71 7.26 -17.98 -27.42
CA ALA A 71 6.75 -16.61 -27.36
C ALA A 71 7.84 -15.54 -27.55
N ALA A 72 9.11 -15.85 -27.26
CA ALA A 72 10.24 -14.92 -27.36
C ALA A 72 10.39 -14.19 -28.72
N PRO A 73 10.32 -14.84 -29.89
CA PRO A 73 10.45 -14.13 -31.18
C PRO A 73 9.30 -13.14 -31.42
N PHE A 74 8.07 -13.49 -31.01
CA PHE A 74 6.93 -12.58 -31.08
C PHE A 74 7.10 -11.40 -30.13
N ALA A 75 7.59 -11.65 -28.92
CA ALA A 75 7.89 -10.60 -27.96
C ALA A 75 8.99 -9.65 -28.47
N LEU A 76 9.99 -10.15 -29.20
CA LEU A 76 11.00 -9.30 -29.83
C LEU A 76 10.36 -8.38 -30.87
N LEU A 77 9.49 -8.90 -31.74
CA LEU A 77 8.75 -8.07 -32.71
C LEU A 77 7.86 -7.04 -32.02
N GLY A 78 7.14 -7.46 -30.97
CA GLY A 78 6.36 -6.58 -30.12
C GLY A 78 7.20 -5.51 -29.45
N PHE A 79 8.41 -5.84 -29.00
CA PHE A 79 9.36 -4.92 -28.38
C PHE A 79 9.87 -3.86 -29.36
N LEU A 80 10.20 -4.26 -30.59
CA LEU A 80 10.60 -3.33 -31.66
C LEU A 80 9.47 -2.34 -32.00
N LEU A 81 8.21 -2.77 -31.89
CA LEU A 81 7.05 -1.89 -32.04
C LEU A 81 6.82 -1.00 -30.82
N TRP A 82 6.95 -1.57 -29.62
CA TRP A 82 6.62 -0.93 -28.35
C TRP A 82 7.64 0.12 -27.90
N ALA A 83 8.94 -0.14 -28.08
CA ALA A 83 10.01 0.71 -27.56
C ALA A 83 10.02 2.13 -28.16
N PRO A 84 9.87 2.33 -29.49
CA PRO A 84 9.80 3.67 -30.08
C PRO A 84 8.58 4.46 -29.59
N LEU A 85 7.44 3.80 -29.34
CA LEU A 85 6.22 4.46 -28.88
C LEU A 85 6.38 5.04 -27.48
N GLN A 86 7.33 4.53 -26.69
CA GLN A 86 7.62 5.08 -25.37
C GLN A 86 8.09 6.54 -25.46
N ALA A 87 8.78 6.93 -26.54
CA ALA A 87 9.23 8.31 -26.75
C ALA A 87 8.09 9.34 -26.72
N CYS A 88 6.88 8.93 -27.16
CA CYS A 88 5.68 9.77 -27.18
C CYS A 88 4.74 9.51 -25.98
N ARG A 89 5.08 8.58 -25.10
CA ARG A 89 4.26 8.24 -23.94
C ARG A 89 4.41 9.32 -22.87
N ARG A 90 3.28 9.77 -22.33
CA ARG A 90 3.24 10.63 -21.14
C ARG A 90 3.68 9.84 -19.90
N PRO A 91 4.24 10.50 -18.87
CA PRO A 91 4.83 9.79 -17.74
C PRO A 91 3.82 9.08 -16.82
N PHE A 92 2.52 9.34 -16.94
CA PHE A 92 1.50 8.72 -16.08
C PHE A 92 0.14 8.65 -16.80
N CYS A 93 -0.73 7.77 -16.32
CA CYS A 93 -2.15 7.72 -16.67
C CYS A 93 -2.95 8.49 -15.64
N TYR A 94 -3.97 9.23 -16.09
CA TYR A 94 -4.85 10.00 -15.22
C TYR A 94 -6.28 9.52 -15.39
N HIS A 95 -6.86 9.03 -14.30
CA HIS A 95 -8.27 8.70 -14.21
C HIS A 95 -9.01 9.83 -13.51
N ARG A 96 -10.03 10.35 -14.17
CA ARG A 96 -10.97 11.33 -13.64
C ARG A 96 -12.36 10.72 -13.60
N THR A 97 -12.97 10.72 -12.43
CA THR A 97 -14.40 10.49 -12.26
C THR A 97 -14.99 11.75 -11.64
N THR A 98 -16.02 12.31 -12.28
CA THR A 98 -16.78 13.41 -11.69
C THR A 98 -17.57 12.85 -10.50
N PRO A 99 -17.32 13.31 -9.26
CA PRO A 99 -18.11 12.86 -8.12
C PRO A 99 -19.57 13.30 -8.30
N SER A 100 -20.52 12.45 -7.89
CA SER A 100 -21.96 12.70 -7.99
C SER A 100 -22.46 13.85 -7.11
N SER A 101 -21.65 14.32 -6.15
CA SER A 101 -21.95 15.48 -5.30
C SER A 101 -20.63 16.12 -4.82
N PRO A 102 -19.97 16.96 -5.62
CA PRO A 102 -18.72 17.61 -5.23
C PRO A 102 -18.87 18.48 -3.96
N GLU A 103 -20.06 19.01 -3.71
CA GLU A 103 -20.34 19.90 -2.57
C GLU A 103 -20.35 19.15 -1.24
N VAL A 104 -20.87 17.92 -1.15
CA VAL A 104 -21.11 17.28 0.16
C VAL A 104 -19.84 16.78 0.86
N GLU A 105 -18.80 16.36 0.12
CA GLU A 105 -17.54 15.89 0.73
C GLU A 105 -16.59 17.03 1.09
N ILE A 106 -16.56 18.10 0.30
CA ILE A 106 -15.65 19.23 0.49
C ILE A 106 -16.04 20.06 1.73
N HIS A 107 -17.35 20.14 2.05
CA HIS A 107 -17.86 20.90 3.20
C HIS A 107 -17.64 20.22 4.57
N ARG A 108 -17.52 18.89 4.64
CA ARG A 108 -17.42 18.18 5.94
C ARG A 108 -16.19 18.55 6.77
N GLY A 109 -15.08 18.90 6.14
CA GLY A 109 -13.86 19.34 6.84
C GLY A 109 -13.93 20.79 7.32
N PHE A 110 -14.72 21.63 6.64
CA PHE A 110 -14.78 23.06 6.87
C PHE A 110 -15.83 23.47 7.90
N GLU A 111 -16.98 22.78 7.95
CA GLU A 111 -18.12 23.16 8.80
C GLU A 111 -17.86 23.07 10.31
N LEU A 112 -16.89 22.27 10.77
CA LEU A 112 -16.77 21.98 12.20
C LEU A 112 -15.87 22.95 12.99
N VAL A 113 -14.98 23.72 12.36
CA VAL A 113 -13.92 24.48 13.10
C VAL A 113 -13.52 25.83 12.48
N GLY A 114 -13.97 26.18 11.27
CA GLY A 114 -13.45 27.37 10.56
C GLY A 114 -11.96 27.27 10.20
N LYS A 115 -11.38 26.06 10.29
CA LYS A 115 -10.03 25.71 9.85
C LYS A 115 -10.11 24.51 8.90
N ALA A 116 -9.55 24.66 7.71
CA ALA A 116 -9.39 23.55 6.78
C ALA A 116 -8.38 22.53 7.34
N SER A 117 -8.77 21.26 7.43
CA SER A 117 -7.86 20.16 7.76
C SER A 117 -7.76 19.24 6.55
N PHE A 118 -6.53 18.86 6.19
CA PHE A 118 -6.26 17.93 5.08
C PHE A 118 -5.58 16.69 5.62
N SER A 119 -6.06 15.52 5.21
CA SER A 119 -5.53 14.23 5.65
C SER A 119 -4.77 13.53 4.53
N PHE A 120 -3.55 13.12 4.84
CA PHE A 120 -2.65 12.41 3.93
C PHE A 120 -2.35 11.02 4.48
N ALA A 121 -2.38 10.00 3.62
CA ALA A 121 -1.94 8.66 3.94
C ALA A 121 -0.92 8.16 2.93
N THR A 122 0.08 7.43 3.40
CA THR A 122 1.05 6.75 2.55
C THR A 122 1.22 5.29 2.91
N ALA A 123 1.34 4.41 1.91
CA ALA A 123 1.56 2.99 2.15
C ALA A 123 2.31 2.30 1.00
N ASN A 124 3.24 1.43 1.36
CA ASN A 124 3.87 0.50 0.43
C ASN A 124 3.06 -0.82 0.41
N LEU A 125 2.53 -1.20 -0.76
CA LEU A 125 1.59 -2.33 -0.87
C LEU A 125 2.22 -3.62 -1.39
N CYS A 126 3.44 -3.57 -1.92
CA CYS A 126 4.10 -4.71 -2.57
C CYS A 126 3.16 -5.43 -3.57
N LEU A 127 2.58 -4.68 -4.51
CA LEU A 127 1.77 -5.21 -5.60
C LEU A 127 2.66 -5.47 -6.82
N LEU A 128 3.51 -6.48 -6.70
CA LEU A 128 4.47 -6.91 -7.72
C LEU A 128 3.88 -8.00 -8.63
N PRO A 129 4.47 -8.25 -9.82
CA PRO A 129 4.27 -9.49 -10.58
C PRO A 129 4.41 -10.74 -9.70
N ASP A 130 3.75 -11.85 -10.04
CA ASP A 130 3.58 -12.99 -9.11
C ASP A 130 4.93 -13.59 -8.70
N SER A 131 5.88 -13.69 -9.63
CA SER A 131 7.25 -14.16 -9.35
C SER A 131 7.94 -13.31 -8.28
N LEU A 132 7.92 -11.99 -8.44
CA LEU A 132 8.56 -11.04 -7.53
C LEU A 132 7.83 -10.97 -6.18
N ALA A 133 6.48 -11.04 -6.20
CA ALA A 133 5.68 -11.08 -4.98
C ALA A 133 6.04 -12.30 -4.09
N ARG A 134 6.34 -13.45 -4.69
CA ARG A 134 6.73 -14.68 -3.97
C ARG A 134 8.05 -14.56 -3.23
N PHE A 135 8.98 -13.68 -3.65
CA PHE A 135 10.18 -13.40 -2.87
C PHE A 135 9.86 -12.76 -1.50
N ASN A 136 8.78 -11.99 -1.45
CA ASN A 136 8.24 -11.42 -0.22
C ASN A 136 7.19 -12.33 0.44
N ASN A 137 7.09 -13.59 0.01
CA ASN A 137 6.08 -14.56 0.48
C ASN A 137 4.63 -14.09 0.25
N LEU A 138 4.41 -13.31 -0.81
CA LEU A 138 3.11 -12.80 -1.22
C LEU A 138 2.63 -13.57 -2.46
N GLY A 139 1.32 -13.76 -2.57
CA GLY A 139 0.68 -14.33 -3.75
C GLY A 139 -0.64 -13.64 -4.06
N HIS A 140 -1.21 -13.93 -5.22
CA HIS A 140 -2.52 -13.40 -5.65
C HIS A 140 -2.58 -11.87 -5.66
N THR A 141 -1.61 -11.22 -6.30
CA THR A 141 -1.47 -9.75 -6.31
C THR A 141 -2.76 -9.01 -6.68
N GLN A 142 -3.50 -9.45 -7.71
CA GLN A 142 -4.75 -8.81 -8.13
C GLN A 142 -5.88 -8.92 -7.08
N HIS A 143 -5.98 -10.06 -6.40
CA HIS A 143 -6.95 -10.26 -5.32
C HIS A 143 -6.58 -9.36 -4.13
N ARG A 144 -5.31 -9.36 -3.73
CA ARG A 144 -4.80 -8.47 -2.68
C ARG A 144 -5.09 -7.01 -2.98
N ALA A 145 -4.87 -6.55 -4.22
CA ALA A 145 -5.17 -5.17 -4.61
C ALA A 145 -6.65 -4.82 -4.45
N THR A 146 -7.54 -5.74 -4.82
CA THR A 146 -8.99 -5.56 -4.64
C THR A 146 -9.36 -5.47 -3.16
N THR A 147 -8.86 -6.41 -2.34
CA THR A 147 -9.13 -6.42 -0.89
C THR A 147 -8.54 -5.20 -0.19
N VAL A 148 -7.33 -4.77 -0.55
CA VAL A 148 -6.71 -3.56 0.01
C VAL A 148 -7.53 -2.32 -0.35
N GLY A 149 -7.93 -2.16 -1.61
CA GLY A 149 -8.80 -1.06 -2.04
C GLY A 149 -10.12 -1.04 -1.26
N GLN A 150 -10.77 -2.19 -1.10
CA GLN A 150 -12.00 -2.31 -0.30
C GLN A 150 -11.79 -1.92 1.16
N ARG A 151 -10.69 -2.34 1.79
CA ARG A 151 -10.37 -1.98 3.19
C ARG A 151 -10.10 -0.48 3.35
N ILE A 152 -9.43 0.14 2.39
CA ILE A 152 -9.22 1.60 2.37
C ILE A 152 -10.57 2.30 2.28
N VAL A 153 -11.42 1.90 1.33
CA VAL A 153 -12.77 2.49 1.19
C VAL A 153 -13.58 2.33 2.47
N GLN A 154 -13.60 1.13 3.04
CA GLN A 154 -14.29 0.85 4.29
C GLN A 154 -13.71 1.60 5.50
N GLY A 155 -12.45 2.02 5.47
CA GLY A 155 -11.81 2.79 6.53
C GLY A 155 -12.07 4.29 6.40
N VAL A 156 -11.86 4.83 5.20
CA VAL A 156 -12.08 6.25 4.90
C VAL A 156 -13.55 6.64 5.09
N SER A 157 -14.48 5.77 4.73
CA SER A 157 -15.93 6.01 4.86
C SER A 157 -16.48 5.83 6.27
N ARG A 158 -15.64 5.52 7.28
CA ARG A 158 -16.15 5.29 8.64
C ARG A 158 -16.65 6.58 9.27
N PRO A 159 -17.81 6.55 9.96
CA PRO A 159 -18.24 7.68 10.77
C PRO A 159 -17.24 7.89 11.90
N HIS A 160 -16.80 9.13 12.09
CA HIS A 160 -15.95 9.51 13.22
C HIS A 160 -16.78 9.48 14.50
N ILE A 161 -16.68 8.40 15.27
CA ILE A 161 -17.26 8.36 16.63
C ILE A 161 -16.30 9.10 17.54
N ARG A 162 -16.57 10.38 17.80
CA ARG A 162 -15.88 11.15 18.85
C ARG A 162 -16.64 10.95 20.15
N ILE A 163 -16.09 10.12 21.04
CA ILE A 163 -16.61 9.98 22.39
C ILE A 163 -16.04 11.14 23.22
N PHE A 164 -16.88 12.08 23.59
CA PHE A 164 -16.53 13.09 24.59
C PHE A 164 -16.60 12.41 25.96
N VAL A 165 -15.44 12.26 26.60
CA VAL A 165 -15.37 11.73 27.97
C VAL A 165 -15.39 12.93 28.92
N ASP A 166 -16.57 13.30 29.38
CA ASP A 166 -16.70 14.21 30.52
C ASP A 166 -16.28 13.43 31.77
N SER A 167 -15.08 13.71 32.28
CA SER A 167 -14.61 13.12 33.53
C SER A 167 -15.44 13.70 34.70
N PRO A 168 -16.15 12.89 35.51
CA PRO A 168 -17.03 13.40 36.57
C PRO A 168 -16.29 13.93 37.82
N SER A 169 -15.02 14.31 37.71
CA SER A 169 -14.21 14.83 38.81
C SER A 169 -13.69 16.24 38.55
N SER A 170 -14.57 17.20 38.28
CA SER A 170 -14.33 18.61 38.64
C SER A 170 -15.65 19.38 38.64
N CYS A 171 -16.19 19.63 39.83
CA CYS A 171 -17.10 20.75 39.99
C CYS A 171 -16.33 22.03 39.68
N GLY A 172 -16.73 22.77 38.63
CA GLY A 172 -16.31 24.15 38.40
C GLY A 172 -15.68 24.42 37.04
N THR A 173 -16.51 24.93 36.12
CA THR A 173 -16.19 25.88 35.03
C THR A 173 -14.93 25.68 34.16
N LEU A 174 -15.20 25.31 32.89
CA LEU A 174 -14.48 25.63 31.64
C LEU A 174 -13.09 25.01 31.41
N SER A 175 -13.07 23.86 30.72
CA SER A 175 -12.41 23.67 29.40
C SER A 175 -12.38 22.16 29.03
N PRO A 176 -12.76 21.76 27.80
CA PRO A 176 -12.75 20.34 27.43
C PRO A 176 -11.31 19.86 27.21
N SER A 177 -10.84 18.97 28.09
CA SER A 177 -9.59 18.23 27.89
C SER A 177 -9.87 17.01 27.01
N SER A 178 -9.13 16.88 25.90
CA SER A 178 -9.25 15.74 24.98
C SER A 178 -8.21 14.68 25.34
N SER A 179 -8.67 13.52 25.81
CA SER A 179 -7.84 12.32 25.98
C SER A 179 -8.38 11.18 25.13
N ILE A 180 -7.54 10.64 24.24
CA ILE A 180 -7.85 9.50 23.37
C ILE A 180 -7.37 8.22 24.07
N LEU A 181 -8.31 7.31 24.41
CA LEU A 181 -8.00 5.95 24.86
C LEU A 181 -8.99 4.96 24.19
N PRO A 182 -8.52 3.76 23.77
CA PRO A 182 -9.29 2.88 22.89
C PRO A 182 -10.26 1.97 23.66
N THR A 183 -11.49 1.87 23.17
CA THR A 183 -12.53 1.01 23.77
C THR A 183 -12.39 -0.45 23.33
N VAL A 184 -12.52 -1.30 24.35
CA VAL A 184 -12.54 -2.76 24.39
C VAL A 184 -13.68 -3.36 23.56
N ASN A 185 -13.40 -4.43 22.82
CA ASN A 185 -14.40 -5.25 22.13
C ASN A 185 -15.12 -6.20 23.11
N SER A 186 -16.44 -6.33 22.91
CA SER A 186 -17.38 -7.15 23.67
C SER A 186 -16.96 -8.60 23.90
N ALA A 187 -17.25 -9.06 25.12
CA ALA A 187 -17.14 -10.44 25.57
C ALA A 187 -18.29 -11.33 25.06
N THR A 188 -17.96 -12.57 24.72
CA THR A 188 -18.89 -13.70 24.73
C THR A 188 -18.13 -14.95 25.19
N TYR A 189 -18.29 -15.37 26.45
CA TYR A 189 -18.52 -16.78 26.82
C TYR A 189 -18.94 -16.89 28.29
N GLY A 190 -19.80 -17.89 28.55
CA GLY A 190 -20.75 -17.97 29.67
C GLY A 190 -20.19 -18.04 31.09
N ALA A 191 -21.05 -17.60 32.00
CA ALA A 191 -20.90 -17.68 33.44
C ALA A 191 -21.58 -18.94 34.01
N THR A 192 -20.97 -19.56 35.02
CA THR A 192 -21.71 -20.13 36.15
C THR A 192 -20.86 -19.97 37.42
N GLU A 193 -21.42 -19.28 38.41
CA GLU A 193 -20.85 -19.05 39.74
C GLU A 193 -20.98 -20.29 40.65
N ARG A 194 -20.04 -20.45 41.59
CA ARG A 194 -20.36 -20.73 43.00
C ARG A 194 -19.19 -20.33 43.93
N GLN A 195 -19.60 -19.87 45.12
CA GLN A 195 -18.92 -19.06 46.13
C GLN A 195 -18.00 -19.86 47.13
N PRO A 196 -17.33 -19.21 48.13
CA PRO A 196 -15.95 -19.49 48.58
C PRO A 196 -15.82 -20.24 49.91
N SER A 197 -14.61 -20.72 50.26
CA SER A 197 -14.13 -20.85 51.66
C SER A 197 -12.61 -21.11 51.77
N THR A 198 -11.97 -20.26 52.58
CA THR A 198 -10.96 -20.48 53.64
C THR A 198 -10.06 -21.74 53.64
N GLU A 199 -8.73 -21.54 53.73
CA GLU A 199 -7.80 -22.08 54.78
C GLU A 199 -6.33 -22.20 54.28
N SER A 200 -5.41 -21.70 55.11
CA SER A 200 -3.96 -22.03 55.17
C SER A 200 -3.73 -23.16 56.22
N PRO A 201 -2.58 -23.88 56.36
CA PRO A 201 -1.21 -23.57 55.90
C PRO A 201 -0.34 -24.78 55.40
N SER A 202 0.91 -24.45 55.01
CA SER A 202 2.18 -25.20 54.73
C SER A 202 2.54 -26.46 55.55
N PRO A 203 3.76 -27.10 55.47
CA PRO A 203 4.80 -27.32 54.41
C PRO A 203 5.36 -28.80 54.39
N LEU A 204 6.30 -29.17 53.50
CA LEU A 204 7.63 -29.79 53.80
C LEU A 204 8.36 -30.35 52.56
N TYR A 205 9.60 -29.88 52.39
CA TYR A 205 10.87 -30.57 52.06
C TYR A 205 10.96 -31.57 50.89
N ASN A 206 11.94 -31.38 49.99
CA ASN A 206 13.33 -31.72 50.35
C ASN A 206 14.37 -31.02 49.46
N SER A 207 15.49 -30.71 50.11
CA SER A 207 16.63 -29.95 49.63
C SER A 207 17.68 -30.84 48.95
N ASN A 208 18.56 -30.23 48.15
CA ASN A 208 19.99 -30.45 48.32
C ASN A 208 20.78 -29.24 47.81
N GLU A 209 21.56 -28.68 48.73
CA GLU A 209 22.45 -27.54 48.57
C GLU A 209 23.86 -27.96 48.10
N ASN A 210 24.57 -27.01 47.47
CA ASN A 210 25.98 -26.62 47.69
C ASN A 210 26.49 -25.91 46.42
N PHE A 211 27.26 -24.80 46.43
CA PHE A 211 27.80 -23.94 47.47
C PHE A 211 28.26 -22.60 46.81
N ASN A 212 27.95 -21.48 47.47
CA ASN A 212 28.66 -20.19 47.57
C ASN A 212 29.15 -19.40 46.32
N GLN A 213 28.55 -18.25 46.00
CA GLN A 213 28.77 -16.86 46.55
C GLN A 213 29.90 -16.15 45.77
N GLN A 214 29.85 -14.89 45.31
CA GLN A 214 29.04 -13.66 45.50
C GLN A 214 29.21 -12.84 44.20
N GLY A 215 28.35 -11.92 43.74
CA GLY A 215 27.16 -11.28 44.27
C GLY A 215 26.71 -10.15 43.33
N ARG A 216 25.51 -9.64 43.59
CA ARG A 216 24.81 -8.47 42.99
C ARG A 216 23.81 -8.72 41.84
N THR A 217 22.68 -9.30 42.25
CA THR A 217 21.28 -8.81 42.11
C THR A 217 20.91 -7.91 40.92
N GLY A 218 20.02 -8.43 40.06
CA GLY A 218 19.21 -7.63 39.13
C GLY A 218 18.25 -8.51 38.31
N HIS A 219 16.99 -8.58 38.74
CA HIS A 219 15.91 -9.36 38.14
C HIS A 219 15.70 -9.04 36.64
N ARG A 220 15.78 -10.08 35.79
CA ARG A 220 15.34 -10.05 34.38
C ARG A 220 13.87 -9.65 34.30
N SER A 221 13.63 -8.48 33.70
CA SER A 221 12.32 -8.01 33.28
C SER A 221 12.16 -8.17 31.77
N ALA A 222 10.96 -8.56 31.33
CA ALA A 222 10.50 -8.64 29.95
C ALA A 222 10.82 -7.36 29.13
N PRO A 223 10.93 -7.43 27.79
CA PRO A 223 11.39 -6.31 26.98
C PRO A 223 10.38 -5.16 27.06
N ARG A 224 10.79 -4.07 27.73
CA ARG A 224 10.07 -2.79 27.74
C ARG A 224 10.02 -2.25 26.32
N ALA A 225 8.80 -1.91 25.89
CA ALA A 225 8.56 -0.98 24.79
C ALA A 225 9.40 0.29 25.03
N LEU A 226 10.17 0.69 24.02
CA LEU A 226 10.96 1.90 24.03
C LEU A 226 10.03 3.12 24.08
N PHE A 227 9.79 3.62 25.29
CA PHE A 227 9.37 5.00 25.48
C PHE A 227 10.55 5.89 25.09
N SER A 228 10.43 6.57 23.96
CA SER A 228 11.31 7.66 23.56
C SER A 228 11.07 8.85 24.48
N GLN A 229 11.74 8.85 25.64
CA GLN A 229 11.80 9.98 26.54
C GLN A 229 12.91 10.92 26.02
N GLY A 230 12.52 12.09 25.52
CA GLY A 230 13.44 13.21 25.29
C GLY A 230 13.65 13.62 23.84
N LEU A 231 12.62 14.21 23.23
CA LEU A 231 12.80 15.26 22.22
C LEU A 231 11.80 16.37 22.53
N ARG A 232 12.31 17.60 22.52
CA ARG A 232 11.69 18.80 23.05
C ARG A 232 10.35 19.13 22.37
N GLN A 233 9.31 19.13 23.18
CA GLN A 233 8.19 20.08 23.25
C GLN A 233 8.20 21.19 22.17
N GLN A 234 7.66 20.88 21.00
CA GLN A 234 7.14 21.85 20.02
C GLN A 234 6.13 21.13 19.11
N ASP A 235 4.85 21.46 19.30
CA ASP A 235 3.65 20.97 18.60
C ASP A 235 3.37 19.46 18.66
N ASP A 236 2.75 19.02 19.77
CA ASP A 236 2.32 17.63 20.02
C ASP A 236 1.11 17.24 19.16
N ALA A 237 1.35 16.92 17.88
CA ALA A 237 0.39 16.12 17.12
C ALA A 237 0.28 14.73 17.78
N PRO A 238 -0.95 14.23 18.07
CA PRO A 238 -1.11 12.94 18.71
C PRO A 238 -0.56 11.84 17.81
N VAL A 239 0.40 11.06 18.32
CA VAL A 239 0.93 9.88 17.64
C VAL A 239 0.16 8.66 18.15
N GLU A 240 -0.59 8.01 17.27
CA GLU A 240 -1.36 6.81 17.58
C GLU A 240 -1.01 5.64 16.66
N VAL A 241 -1.11 4.41 17.20
CA VAL A 241 -1.09 3.18 16.41
C VAL A 241 -2.52 2.69 16.29
N SER A 242 -3.09 2.77 15.09
CA SER A 242 -4.46 2.34 14.83
C SER A 242 -4.48 1.01 14.08
N SER A 243 -5.41 0.13 14.46
CA SER A 243 -5.72 -1.10 13.70
C SER A 243 -6.60 -0.82 12.48
N LEU A 244 -7.10 0.41 12.36
CA LEU A 244 -8.05 0.84 11.34
C LEU A 244 -7.37 1.85 10.42
N PHE A 245 -7.76 1.82 9.15
CA PHE A 245 -7.33 2.86 8.22
C PHE A 245 -7.96 4.19 8.65
N PRO A 246 -7.20 5.31 8.64
CA PRO A 246 -7.70 6.60 9.09
C PRO A 246 -8.94 6.99 8.30
N ALA A 247 -9.93 7.51 9.02
CA ALA A 247 -11.15 8.00 8.41
C ALA A 247 -10.87 9.38 7.77
N ASN A 248 -11.64 9.76 6.75
CA ASN A 248 -11.51 11.04 6.03
C ASN A 248 -10.11 11.32 5.42
N VAL A 249 -9.43 10.32 4.86
CA VAL A 249 -8.22 10.58 4.05
C VAL A 249 -8.60 11.32 2.77
N ASP A 250 -7.91 12.42 2.48
CA ASP A 250 -8.14 13.22 1.27
C ASP A 250 -7.18 12.89 0.14
N ILE A 251 -5.93 12.60 0.49
CA ILE A 251 -4.85 12.30 -0.46
C ILE A 251 -4.13 11.03 -0.02
N LEU A 252 -4.02 10.08 -0.95
CA LEU A 252 -3.45 8.76 -0.73
C LEU A 252 -2.28 8.54 -1.70
N CYS A 253 -1.09 8.33 -1.14
CA CYS A 253 0.14 8.03 -1.87
C CYS A 253 0.53 6.56 -1.67
N LEU A 254 0.58 5.76 -2.73
CA LEU A 254 0.91 4.34 -2.64
C LEU A 254 2.21 4.04 -3.38
N GLN A 255 3.00 3.13 -2.81
CA GLN A 255 4.26 2.65 -3.37
C GLN A 255 4.19 1.14 -3.69
N GLU A 256 5.09 0.71 -4.57
CA GLU A 256 5.20 -0.66 -5.10
C GLU A 256 3.93 -1.19 -5.77
N VAL A 257 3.20 -0.32 -6.45
CA VAL A 257 2.08 -0.69 -7.33
C VAL A 257 2.59 -0.98 -8.74
N PHE A 258 3.41 -2.03 -8.88
CA PHE A 258 4.09 -2.37 -10.14
C PHE A 258 3.18 -3.12 -11.12
N ASP A 259 2.37 -4.06 -10.64
CA ASP A 259 1.49 -4.85 -11.49
C ASP A 259 0.34 -3.99 -12.03
N LYS A 260 0.29 -3.83 -13.36
CA LYS A 260 -0.70 -2.96 -14.03
C LYS A 260 -2.14 -3.44 -13.85
N ARG A 261 -2.37 -4.76 -13.74
CA ARG A 261 -3.72 -5.33 -13.54
C ARG A 261 -4.19 -5.09 -12.11
N ALA A 262 -3.30 -5.24 -11.15
CA ALA A 262 -3.52 -4.93 -9.74
C ALA A 262 -3.77 -3.43 -9.55
N ALA A 263 -2.97 -2.57 -10.20
CA ALA A 263 -3.18 -1.12 -10.23
C ALA A 263 -4.59 -0.78 -10.74
N TRP A 264 -5.01 -1.39 -11.85
CA TRP A 264 -6.36 -1.19 -12.40
C TRP A 264 -7.46 -1.63 -11.42
N LYS A 265 -7.34 -2.80 -10.81
CA LYS A 265 -8.29 -3.29 -9.79
C LYS A 265 -8.35 -2.36 -8.58
N LEU A 266 -7.21 -1.83 -8.16
CA LEU A 266 -7.11 -0.85 -7.08
C LEU A 266 -7.79 0.47 -7.46
N THR A 267 -7.56 1.00 -8.67
CA THR A 267 -8.27 2.17 -9.21
C THR A 267 -9.78 1.96 -9.19
N GLN A 268 -10.26 0.79 -9.66
CA GLN A 268 -11.70 0.47 -9.67
C GLN A 268 -12.29 0.38 -8.26
N ALA A 269 -11.53 -0.06 -7.27
CA ALA A 269 -11.97 -0.08 -5.89
C ALA A 269 -12.00 1.33 -5.27
N LEU A 270 -11.02 2.19 -5.59
CA LEU A 270 -10.85 3.52 -4.99
C LEU A 270 -11.67 4.63 -5.66
N ARG A 271 -12.08 4.45 -6.93
CA ARG A 271 -12.85 5.45 -7.70
C ARG A 271 -14.09 6.04 -7.00
N PRO A 272 -14.84 5.31 -6.12
CA PRO A 272 -16.02 5.90 -5.49
C PRO A 272 -15.69 7.00 -4.46
N LEU A 273 -14.46 7.00 -3.92
CA LEU A 273 -14.01 7.99 -2.94
C LEU A 273 -13.02 9.00 -3.52
N PHE A 274 -12.18 8.57 -4.45
CA PHE A 274 -11.14 9.41 -5.04
C PHE A 274 -11.47 9.66 -6.51
N GLY A 275 -11.99 10.85 -6.80
CA GLY A 275 -12.34 11.27 -8.17
C GLY A 275 -11.13 11.49 -9.07
N HIS A 276 -9.93 11.62 -8.51
CA HIS A 276 -8.71 11.92 -9.25
C HIS A 276 -7.60 10.93 -8.91
N ILE A 277 -7.21 10.08 -9.86
CA ILE A 277 -6.22 9.02 -9.63
C ILE A 277 -5.13 9.07 -10.70
N LEU A 278 -3.87 9.14 -10.27
CA LEU A 278 -2.68 8.97 -11.12
C LEU A 278 -2.09 7.58 -10.90
N TYR A 279 -1.90 6.83 -11.98
CA TYR A 279 -1.35 5.47 -11.95
C TYR A 279 -0.49 5.20 -13.18
N ASP A 280 0.19 4.05 -13.21
CA ASP A 280 1.18 3.70 -14.25
C ASP A 280 2.23 4.79 -14.47
N VAL A 281 2.67 5.39 -13.35
CA VAL A 281 3.65 6.47 -13.29
C VAL A 281 5.03 5.90 -13.61
N GLY A 282 5.73 6.48 -14.56
CA GLY A 282 7.06 6.03 -14.95
C GLY A 282 7.45 6.45 -16.36
N VAL A 283 8.75 6.35 -16.59
CA VAL A 283 9.39 6.52 -17.89
C VAL A 283 9.83 5.12 -18.35
N TYR A 284 9.64 4.81 -19.62
CA TYR A 284 9.91 3.49 -20.17
C TYR A 284 10.91 3.58 -21.31
N ALA A 285 11.56 2.44 -21.59
CA ALA A 285 12.65 2.33 -22.54
C ALA A 285 13.77 3.34 -22.24
N CYS A 286 14.36 3.93 -23.28
CA CYS A 286 15.39 4.97 -23.16
C CYS A 286 14.75 6.32 -23.54
N GLN A 287 14.44 7.16 -22.55
CA GLN A 287 13.96 8.53 -22.78
C GLN A 287 14.81 9.52 -21.99
N PRO A 288 15.31 10.61 -22.63
CA PRO A 288 15.43 10.86 -24.08
C PRO A 288 16.46 9.95 -24.78
N PRO A 289 16.33 9.67 -26.09
CA PRO A 289 17.26 8.82 -26.87
C PRO A 289 18.71 9.33 -26.96
N CYS A 290 19.02 10.51 -26.41
CA CYS A 290 20.32 11.19 -26.56
C CYS A 290 20.98 11.62 -25.24
N THR A 291 20.42 11.24 -24.09
CA THR A 291 20.98 11.52 -22.77
C THR A 291 20.99 10.21 -22.01
N CYS A 292 22.16 9.80 -21.51
CA CYS A 292 22.43 8.49 -20.92
C CYS A 292 21.45 8.10 -19.80
N SER A 293 20.27 7.61 -20.16
CA SER A 293 19.27 7.05 -19.25
C SER A 293 19.23 5.53 -19.46
N SER A 294 19.49 4.79 -18.38
CA SER A 294 19.37 3.32 -18.36
C SER A 294 17.99 2.88 -18.85
N PHE A 295 17.95 1.82 -19.64
CA PHE A 295 16.70 1.21 -20.10
C PHE A 295 15.78 0.87 -18.93
N LYS A 296 14.52 1.36 -18.96
CA LYS A 296 13.49 1.09 -17.95
C LYS A 296 12.38 0.23 -18.54
N PHE A 297 12.10 -0.91 -17.92
CA PHE A 297 11.03 -1.82 -18.34
C PHE A 297 9.82 -1.76 -17.41
N ILE A 298 10.06 -1.56 -16.12
CA ILE A 298 9.05 -1.55 -15.07
C ILE A 298 8.76 -0.09 -14.69
N ASN A 299 7.50 0.19 -14.38
CA ASN A 299 7.06 1.51 -13.92
C ASN A 299 7.65 1.85 -12.54
N SER A 300 7.34 3.04 -12.02
CA SER A 300 7.86 3.49 -10.71
C SER A 300 7.25 2.78 -9.51
N GLY A 301 6.11 2.11 -9.70
CA GLY A 301 5.27 1.62 -8.62
C GLY A 301 4.57 2.73 -7.81
N LEU A 302 4.65 4.00 -8.24
CA LEU A 302 3.94 5.10 -7.59
C LEU A 302 2.49 5.18 -8.07
N PHE A 303 1.59 5.48 -7.13
CA PHE A 303 0.17 5.67 -7.37
C PHE A 303 -0.34 6.78 -6.44
N LEU A 304 -1.11 7.72 -6.97
CA LEU A 304 -1.71 8.82 -6.21
C LEU A 304 -3.22 8.80 -6.41
N ALA A 305 -3.97 8.91 -5.31
CA ALA A 305 -5.40 9.13 -5.35
C ALA A 305 -5.76 10.36 -4.51
N SER A 306 -6.60 11.24 -5.05
CA SER A 306 -6.98 12.51 -4.47
C SER A 306 -8.49 12.73 -4.60
N ARG A 307 -9.10 13.23 -3.53
CA ARG A 307 -10.47 13.76 -3.54
C ARG A 307 -10.56 15.09 -4.30
N PHE A 308 -9.49 15.87 -4.22
CA PHE A 308 -9.39 17.17 -4.85
C PHE A 308 -8.93 17.07 -6.31
N PRO A 309 -9.38 17.99 -7.19
CA PRO A 309 -8.87 18.09 -8.55
C PRO A 309 -7.36 18.28 -8.58
N VAL A 310 -6.67 17.37 -9.26
CA VAL A 310 -5.26 17.57 -9.62
C VAL A 310 -5.24 18.60 -10.74
N LEU A 311 -4.41 19.63 -10.61
CA LEU A 311 -4.20 20.70 -11.59
C LEU A 311 -3.00 20.42 -12.48
N GLU A 312 -1.93 19.89 -11.87
CA GLU A 312 -0.69 19.57 -12.54
C GLU A 312 -0.02 18.38 -11.86
N ALA A 313 0.63 17.52 -12.64
CA ALA A 313 1.49 16.47 -12.12
C ALA A 313 2.76 16.36 -12.96
N GLN A 314 3.88 16.12 -12.29
CA GLN A 314 5.20 15.96 -12.89
C GLN A 314 5.89 14.76 -12.26
N TYR A 315 6.57 13.98 -13.09
CA TYR A 315 7.32 12.81 -12.64
C TYR A 315 8.79 12.98 -13.01
N HIS A 316 9.67 12.77 -12.04
CA HIS A 316 11.11 12.85 -12.20
C HIS A 316 11.74 11.50 -11.86
N CYS A 317 12.31 10.83 -12.86
CA CYS A 317 13.07 9.60 -12.64
C CYS A 317 14.41 9.93 -11.97
N PHE A 318 14.83 9.11 -11.01
CA PHE A 318 16.15 9.26 -10.42
C PHE A 318 17.25 8.87 -11.43
N PRO A 319 18.38 9.62 -11.47
CA PRO A 319 19.45 9.41 -12.44
C PRO A 319 20.27 8.14 -12.15
N SER A 320 20.31 7.72 -10.89
CA SER A 320 21.08 6.56 -10.43
C SER A 320 20.14 5.44 -10.03
N SER A 321 20.43 4.24 -10.51
CA SER A 321 19.75 3.01 -10.11
C SER A 321 20.75 1.87 -10.07
N SER A 322 20.64 0.98 -9.09
CA SER A 322 21.56 -0.14 -8.89
C SER A 322 20.80 -1.45 -8.74
N GLY A 323 21.39 -2.55 -9.23
CA GLY A 323 20.85 -3.89 -9.06
C GLY A 323 19.47 -4.08 -9.70
N GLU A 324 18.56 -4.73 -8.99
CA GLU A 324 17.21 -5.07 -9.46
C GLU A 324 16.36 -3.82 -9.75
N ASP A 325 16.59 -2.73 -9.01
CA ASP A 325 15.92 -1.44 -9.20
C ASP A 325 16.36 -0.72 -10.49
N ALA A 326 17.38 -1.23 -11.19
CA ALA A 326 17.82 -0.66 -12.47
C ALA A 326 16.76 -0.76 -13.57
N LEU A 327 15.92 -1.80 -13.54
CA LEU A 327 14.85 -1.99 -14.52
C LEU A 327 13.59 -1.20 -14.19
N ALA A 328 13.43 -0.75 -12.93
CA ALA A 328 12.33 0.07 -12.50
C ALA A 328 12.65 1.56 -12.70
N SER A 329 11.65 2.32 -13.17
CA SER A 329 11.74 3.77 -13.22
C SER A 329 11.50 4.34 -11.82
N LYS A 330 12.43 4.20 -10.87
CA LYS A 330 12.29 4.81 -9.54
C LYS A 330 12.39 6.33 -9.67
N GLY A 331 11.59 7.06 -8.91
CA GLY A 331 11.54 8.52 -9.01
C GLY A 331 10.60 9.19 -8.03
N LEU A 332 10.35 10.46 -8.29
CA LEU A 332 9.47 11.34 -7.52
C LEU A 332 8.26 11.74 -8.38
N LEU A 333 7.06 11.58 -7.83
CA LEU A 333 5.83 12.15 -8.38
C LEU A 333 5.46 13.40 -7.58
N SER A 334 5.38 14.53 -8.26
CA SER A 334 4.91 15.80 -7.70
C SER A 334 3.55 16.15 -8.30
N ALA A 335 2.58 16.48 -7.45
CA ALA A 335 1.23 16.84 -7.89
C ALA A 335 0.76 18.12 -7.20
N LYS A 336 0.15 19.02 -7.97
CA LYS A 336 -0.51 20.23 -7.50
C LYS A 336 -2.01 19.98 -7.49
N VAL A 337 -2.64 20.16 -6.35
CA VAL A 337 -4.08 19.93 -6.14
C VAL A 337 -4.81 21.23 -5.81
N HIS A 338 -6.07 21.33 -6.19
CA HIS A 338 -6.93 22.46 -5.89
C HIS A 338 -7.81 22.18 -4.66
N CYS A 339 -7.47 22.80 -3.54
CA CYS A 339 -8.14 22.56 -2.26
C CYS A 339 -9.17 23.63 -1.87
N LEU A 340 -9.45 24.62 -2.74
CA LEU A 340 -10.28 25.77 -2.38
C LEU A 340 -11.78 25.49 -2.50
N ILE A 341 -12.49 25.97 -1.48
CA ILE A 341 -13.93 26.26 -1.48
C ILE A 341 -14.02 27.77 -1.71
N SER A 342 -14.63 28.21 -2.81
CA SER A 342 -15.05 29.61 -2.87
C SER A 342 -16.22 29.75 -1.90
N GLN A 343 -15.99 30.37 -0.75
CA GLN A 343 -17.09 30.96 0.00
C GLN A 343 -17.55 32.16 -0.80
N ASP A 344 -18.56 31.97 -1.64
CA ASP A 344 -19.35 33.08 -2.13
C ASP A 344 -20.12 33.64 -0.93
N PHE A 345 -19.47 34.51 -0.16
CA PHE A 345 -20.15 35.44 0.75
C PHE A 345 -20.84 36.48 -0.13
N VAL A 346 -22.15 36.30 -0.33
CA VAL A 346 -23.06 37.36 -0.77
C VAL A 346 -23.88 37.82 0.42
#